data_AF-A0A660PVQ0-F1
#
_entry.id   AF-A0A660PVQ0-F1
#
_cell.length_a   1.000
_cell.length_b   1.000
_cell.length_c   1.000
_cell.angle_alpha   90.00
_cell.angle_beta   90.00
_cell.angle_gamma   90.00
#
_symmetry.space_group_name_H-M   'P 1'
#
loop_
_entity.id
_entity.type
_entity.pdbx_description
1 polymer ?
#
loop_
_entity_poly.entity_id
_entity_poly.type
_entity_poly.pdbx_seq_one_letter_code
_entity_poly.pdbx_strand_id
1 'polypeptide(L)' 'MEQNQFSATGRRKAAIARVRLVPGKGGFLVNGKQVIDYLTRESLVEYAQQPLL' A
#
# COMPACT_ATOMS: atom_id res chain seq x y z
N MET A 1 -7.85 13.72 18.43
CA MET A 1 -8.45 12.59 17.69
C MET A 1 -7.36 11.56 17.50
N GLU A 2 -7.37 10.50 18.30
CA GLU A 2 -6.44 9.38 18.09
C GLU A 2 -6.77 8.75 16.74
N GLN A 3 -5.94 9.04 15.75
CA GLN A 3 -6.02 8.31 14.50
C GLN A 3 -5.34 6.97 14.77
N ASN A 4 -6.11 5.89 14.83
CA ASN A 4 -5.60 4.53 14.78
C ASN A 4 -4.85 4.35 13.46
N GLN A 5 -3.57 4.75 13.43
CA GLN A 5 -2.68 4.61 12.30
C GLN A 5 -1.78 3.42 12.58
N PHE A 6 -1.92 2.37 11.78
CA PHE A 6 -1.02 1.23 11.85
C PHE A 6 0.14 1.47 10.89
N SER A 7 1.35 1.57 11.43
CA SER A 7 2.57 1.65 10.64
C SER A 7 3.25 0.29 10.58
N ALA A 8 3.52 -0.18 9.37
CA ALA A 8 4.24 -1.43 9.13
C ALA A 8 5.33 -1.24 8.07
N THR A 9 6.36 -2.08 8.11
CA THR A 9 7.42 -2.11 7.09
C THR A 9 7.44 -3.48 6.42
N GLY A 10 7.32 -3.52 5.11
CA GLY A 10 7.46 -4.73 4.29
C GLY A 10 8.81 -4.79 3.60
N ARG A 11 9.35 -6.00 3.40
CA ARG A 11 10.60 -6.24 2.67
C ARG A 11 10.44 -7.41 1.71
N ARG A 12 10.95 -7.29 0.48
CA ARG A 12 11.01 -8.38 -0.50
C ARG A 12 12.27 -8.23 -1.37
N LYS A 13 13.15 -9.24 -1.36
CA LYS A 13 14.48 -9.16 -2.01
C LYS A 13 15.24 -7.92 -1.49
N ALA A 14 15.60 -6.99 -2.38
CA ALA A 14 16.24 -5.71 -2.04
C ALA A 14 15.24 -4.56 -1.83
N ALA A 15 13.94 -4.77 -2.04
CA ALA A 15 12.92 -3.72 -1.93
C ALA A 15 12.39 -3.59 -0.50
N ILE A 16 12.17 -2.34 -0.07
CA ILE A 16 11.63 -1.98 1.24
C ILE A 16 10.43 -1.04 1.05
N ALA A 17 9.31 -1.33 1.70
CA ALA A 17 8.09 -0.53 1.65
C ALA A 17 7.67 -0.12 3.07
N ARG A 18 7.36 1.16 3.28
CA ARG A 18 6.77 1.67 4.53
C ARG A 18 5.30 1.93 4.29
N VAL A 19 4.44 1.24 5.03
CA VAL A 19 2.99 1.27 4.86
C VAL A 19 2.37 1.96 6.08
N ARG A 20 1.43 2.86 5.82
CA ARG A 20 0.54 3.43 6.85
C ARG A 20 -0.88 3.05 6.49
N LEU A 21 -1.53 2.32 7.38
CA LEU A 21 -2.94 1.98 7.28
C LEU A 21 -3.73 2.91 8.19
N VAL A 22 -4.78 3.53 7.64
CA VAL A 22 -5.68 4.42 8.35
C VAL A 22 -7.11 3.96 8.04
N PRO A 23 -8.00 3.83 9.03
CA PRO A 23 -9.40 3.53 8.77
C PRO A 23 -10.04 4.66 7.95
N GLY A 24 -10.58 4.37 6.77
CA GLY A 24 -11.11 5.37 5.85
C GLY A 24 -11.60 4.81 4.50
N LYS A 25 -11.94 5.71 3.56
CA LYS A 25 -12.61 5.42 2.28
C LYS A 25 -11.73 4.76 1.18
N GLY A 26 -10.68 4.02 1.54
CA GLY A 26 -10.01 3.09 0.60
C GLY A 26 -9.07 3.71 -0.43
N GLY A 27 -8.38 4.81 -0.11
CA GLY A 27 -7.33 5.36 -0.99
C GLY A 27 -6.03 4.54 -0.92
N PHE A 28 -5.70 3.78 -1.96
CA PHE A 28 -4.44 3.03 -2.06
C PHE A 28 -3.41 3.80 -2.90
N LEU A 29 -2.56 4.57 -2.22
CA LEU A 29 -1.55 5.43 -2.83
C LEU A 29 -0.13 4.92 -2.53
N VAL A 30 0.75 4.95 -3.53
CA VAL A 30 2.17 4.60 -3.40
C VAL A 30 3.00 5.81 -3.84
N ASN A 31 3.84 6.34 -2.94
CA ASN A 31 4.67 7.53 -3.20
C ASN A 31 3.89 8.74 -3.77
N GLY A 32 2.65 8.93 -3.32
CA GLY A 32 1.78 10.04 -3.77
C GLY A 32 1.11 9.82 -5.13
N LYS A 33 1.29 8.66 -5.75
CA LYS A 33 0.62 8.27 -7.01
C LYS A 33 -0.39 7.16 -6.76
N GLN A 34 -1.33 6.98 -7.68
CA GLN A 34 -2.20 5.80 -7.63
C GLN A 34 -1.37 4.54 -7.85
N VAL A 35 -1.78 3.44 -7.21
CA VAL A 35 -1.05 2.17 -7.28
C VAL A 35 -0.81 1.68 -8.71
N ILE A 36 -1.79 1.89 -9.60
CA ILE A 36 -1.70 1.49 -11.00
C ILE A 36 -0.65 2.30 -11.76
N ASP A 37 -0.53 3.58 -11.46
CA ASP A 37 0.47 4.48 -12.07
C ASP A 37 1.90 4.17 -11.57
N TYR A 38 2.02 3.67 -10.34
CA TYR A 38 3.34 3.35 -9.76
C TYR A 38 3.83 1.96 -10.15
N LEU A 39 2.98 0.93 -10.02
CA LEU A 39 3.36 -0.46 -10.31
C LEU A 39 3.29 -0.77 -11.80
N THR A 40 2.54 0.01 -12.59
CA THR A 40 2.39 -0.07 -14.06
C THR A 40 1.87 -1.40 -14.63
N ARG A 41 1.79 -2.45 -13.82
CA ARG A 41 1.34 -3.81 -14.17
C ARG A 41 0.20 -4.20 -13.25
N GLU A 42 -0.93 -4.60 -13.83
CA GLU A 42 -2.13 -5.01 -13.09
C GLU A 42 -1.85 -6.20 -12.15
N SER A 43 -1.03 -7.17 -12.59
CA SER A 43 -0.65 -8.32 -11.76
C SER A 43 0.07 -7.94 -10.45
N LEU A 44 0.83 -6.84 -10.45
CA LEU A 44 1.49 -6.34 -9.25
C LEU A 44 0.50 -5.59 -8.35
N VAL A 45 -0.50 -4.92 -8.93
CA VAL A 45 -1.58 -4.25 -8.20
C VAL A 45 -2.43 -5.28 -7.47
N GLU A 46 -2.83 -6.35 -8.16
CA GLU A 46 -3.62 -7.44 -7.59
C GLU A 46 -2.88 -8.12 -6.43
N TYR A 47 -1.58 -8.42 -6.60
CA TYR A 47 -0.75 -8.98 -5.54
C TYR A 47 -0.64 -8.05 -4.32
N ALA A 48 -0.60 -6.73 -4.53
CA ALA A 48 -0.56 -5.75 -3.45
C ALA A 48 -1.90 -5.60 -2.71
N GLN A 49 -3.02 -5.89 -3.39
CA GLN A 49 -4.38 -5.83 -2.84
C GLN A 49 -4.81 -7.12 -2.13
N GLN A 50 -4.21 -8.26 -2.47
CA GLN A 50 -4.53 -9.57 -1.90
C GLN A 50 -4.63 -9.61 -0.36
N PRO A 51 -3.79 -8.91 0.43
CA PRO A 51 -3.91 -8.93 1.90
C PRO A 51 -5.07 -8.10 2.47
N LEU A 52 -5.75 -7.30 1.64
CA LEU A 52 -6.86 -6.43 2.01
C LEU A 52 -8.23 -7.00 1.62
N LEU A 53 -8.24 -8.02 0.76
CA LEU A 53 -9.40 -8.85 0.40
C LEU A 53 -9.59 -9.93 1.46
#